data_AF-A0A536LQ38-F1
#
_entry.id   AF-A0A536LQ38-F1
#
_cell.length_a   1.000
_cell.length_b   1.000
_cell.length_c   1.000
_cell.angle_alpha   90.00
_cell.angle_beta   90.00
_cell.angle_gamma   90.00
#
_symmetry.space_group_name_H-M   'P 1'
#
loop_
_entity.id
_entity.type
_entity.pdbx_description
1 polymer ?
#
loop_
_entity_poly.entity_id
_entity_poly.type
_entity_poly.pdbx_seq_one_letter_code
_entity_poly.pdbx_strand_id
1 'polypeptide(L)'
;EKLLAHHPELRGRVQFWAFLQPSRQDVAAYRNYVRKVRQTVLRINAQYGAHGWLPIRLELGESVRKAMAAMRSFDVLVVNSVYDGLNLVAKEGALVNRTDGVIVLSENVGAHEELSQHVLSVNPFDIEATANAMHQAIVMGIEEKRRRNEGAREVVRTNDIARWITRQVQDIRDLAAAPGLRAG
;
A
#
# COMPACT_ATOMS: atom_id res chain seq x y z
N GLU A 1 -3.94 -6.96 14.02
CA GLU A 1 -4.17 -7.84 15.20
C GLU A 1 -2.88 -8.49 15.68
N LYS A 2 -2.27 -9.40 14.90
CA LYS A 2 -1.01 -10.08 15.25
C LYS A 2 0.09 -9.14 15.76
N LEU A 3 0.31 -8.00 15.07
CA LEU A 3 1.22 -6.95 15.54
C LEU A 3 0.97 -6.55 17.00
N LEU A 4 -0.28 -6.23 17.38
CA LEU A 4 -0.61 -5.79 18.75
C LEU A 4 -0.61 -6.94 19.76
N ALA A 5 -0.77 -8.18 19.30
CA ALA A 5 -0.64 -9.37 20.14
C ALA A 5 0.82 -9.61 20.51
N HIS A 6 1.72 -9.57 19.52
CA HIS A 6 3.16 -9.82 19.70
C HIS A 6 3.91 -8.62 20.30
N HIS A 7 3.41 -7.41 20.07
CA HIS A 7 4.01 -6.15 20.51
C HIS A 7 3.05 -5.31 21.37
N PRO A 8 2.75 -5.73 22.61
CA PRO A 8 1.88 -4.97 23.52
C PRO A 8 2.33 -3.54 23.78
N GLU A 9 3.63 -3.25 23.67
CA GLU A 9 4.24 -1.92 23.81
C GLU A 9 3.77 -0.92 22.76
N LEU A 10 3.23 -1.39 21.62
CA LEU A 10 2.67 -0.52 20.59
C LEU A 10 1.22 -0.09 20.89
N ARG A 11 0.55 -0.73 21.84
CA ARG A 11 -0.83 -0.39 22.21
C ARG A 11 -0.88 1.03 22.79
N GLY A 12 -1.79 1.86 22.29
CA GLY A 12 -1.85 3.29 22.63
C GLY A 12 -0.81 4.17 21.93
N ARG A 13 0.16 3.58 21.21
CA ARG A 13 1.25 4.33 20.53
C ARG A 13 1.12 4.35 19.01
N VAL A 14 0.43 3.37 18.43
CA VAL A 14 0.19 3.29 16.99
C VAL A 14 -1.31 3.29 16.68
N GLN A 15 -1.68 3.73 15.48
CA GLN A 15 -3.05 3.67 15.00
C GLN A 15 -3.05 3.33 13.51
N PHE A 16 -3.84 2.31 13.14
CA PHE A 16 -3.99 1.89 11.76
C PHE A 16 -5.19 2.60 11.13
N TRP A 17 -4.93 3.41 10.11
CA TRP A 17 -5.97 4.08 9.33
C TRP A 17 -6.27 3.28 8.08
N ALA A 18 -7.49 2.74 8.01
CA ALA A 18 -7.98 1.99 6.86
C ALA A 18 -8.97 2.86 6.08
N PHE A 19 -8.53 3.39 4.94
CA PHE A 19 -9.38 4.12 4.00
C PHE A 19 -10.02 3.14 3.02
N LEU A 20 -11.34 3.02 3.05
CA LEU A 20 -12.10 2.13 2.17
C LEU A 20 -13.12 2.95 1.36
N GLN A 21 -13.07 2.82 0.04
CA GLN A 21 -14.11 3.29 -0.86
C GLN A 21 -14.98 2.09 -1.28
N PRO A 22 -16.21 1.95 -0.75
CA PRO A 22 -17.09 0.87 -1.16
C PRO A 22 -17.43 1.01 -2.65
N SER A 23 -17.10 0.01 -3.44
CA SER A 23 -17.42 -0.07 -4.87
C SER A 23 -18.39 -1.23 -5.13
N ARG A 24 -19.08 -1.19 -6.28
CA ARG A 24 -19.95 -2.28 -6.78
C ARG A 24 -20.92 -2.81 -5.71
N GLN A 25 -21.58 -1.89 -5.01
CA GLN A 25 -22.46 -2.21 -3.88
C GLN A 25 -23.77 -2.89 -4.32
N ASP A 26 -24.07 -2.89 -5.62
CA ASP A 26 -25.08 -3.70 -6.27
C ASP A 26 -24.75 -5.21 -6.21
N VAL A 27 -23.47 -5.58 -6.17
CA VAL A 27 -23.02 -6.96 -6.09
C VAL A 27 -22.95 -7.46 -4.64
N ALA A 28 -23.66 -8.56 -4.35
CA ALA A 28 -23.78 -9.10 -2.99
C ALA A 28 -22.42 -9.47 -2.35
N ALA A 29 -21.47 -9.99 -3.14
CA ALA A 29 -20.14 -10.33 -2.67
C ALA A 29 -19.39 -9.11 -2.10
N TYR A 30 -19.47 -7.95 -2.77
CA TYR A 30 -18.83 -6.71 -2.33
C TYR A 30 -19.46 -6.16 -1.05
N ARG A 31 -20.80 -6.19 -0.93
CA ARG A 31 -21.49 -5.82 0.32
C ARG A 31 -21.08 -6.73 1.48
N ASN A 32 -21.00 -8.04 1.23
CA ASN A 32 -20.60 -9.02 2.23
C ASN A 32 -19.15 -8.79 2.68
N TYR A 33 -18.25 -8.45 1.76
CA TYR A 33 -16.87 -8.12 2.07
C TYR A 33 -16.76 -6.89 2.98
N VAL A 34 -17.43 -5.78 2.63
CA VAL A 34 -17.44 -4.57 3.47
C VAL A 34 -18.00 -4.86 4.87
N ARG A 35 -19.03 -5.70 4.97
CA ARG A 35 -19.59 -6.13 6.27
C ARG A 35 -18.55 -6.89 7.10
N LYS A 36 -17.84 -7.85 6.49
CA LYS A 36 -16.76 -8.60 7.15
C LYS A 36 -15.64 -7.68 7.64
N VAL A 37 -15.23 -6.70 6.83
CA VAL A 37 -14.22 -5.70 7.24
C VAL A 37 -14.70 -4.93 8.49
N ARG A 38 -15.93 -4.40 8.48
CA ARG A 38 -16.50 -3.69 9.63
C ARG A 38 -16.52 -4.55 10.89
N GLN A 39 -16.94 -5.81 10.78
CA GLN A 39 -16.96 -6.75 11.92
C GLN A 39 -15.55 -7.02 12.46
N THR A 40 -14.57 -7.22 11.59
CA THR A 40 -13.17 -7.40 11.98
C THR A 40 -12.62 -6.17 12.71
N VAL A 41 -12.89 -4.97 12.20
CA VAL A 41 -12.47 -3.72 12.85
C VAL A 41 -13.10 -3.59 14.24
N LEU A 42 -14.41 -3.83 14.37
CA LEU A 42 -15.10 -3.77 15.66
C LEU A 42 -14.51 -4.76 16.66
N ARG A 43 -14.29 -6.02 16.24
CA ARG A 43 -13.71 -7.06 17.09
C ARG A 43 -12.31 -6.67 17.59
N ILE A 44 -11.43 -6.24 16.69
CA ILE A 44 -10.06 -5.83 17.06
C ILE A 44 -10.08 -4.60 17.97
N ASN A 45 -10.91 -3.60 17.66
CA ASN A 45 -11.05 -2.41 18.49
C ASN A 45 -11.60 -2.72 19.88
N ALA A 46 -12.56 -3.64 20.01
CA ALA A 46 -13.09 -4.08 21.30
C ALA A 46 -12.05 -4.84 22.12
N GLN A 47 -11.24 -5.68 21.47
CA GLN A 47 -10.23 -6.50 22.14
C GLN A 47 -9.00 -5.71 22.58
N TYR A 48 -8.54 -4.76 21.76
CA TYR A 48 -7.26 -4.07 21.99
C TYR A 48 -7.40 -2.58 22.31
N GLY A 49 -8.57 -1.96 22.10
CA GLY A 49 -8.78 -0.55 22.42
C GLY A 49 -8.73 -0.26 23.91
N ALA A 50 -8.40 0.99 24.26
CA ALA A 50 -8.34 1.46 25.65
C ALA A 50 -8.57 2.97 25.71
N HIS A 51 -9.21 3.48 26.77
CA HIS A 51 -9.37 4.90 27.15
C HIS A 51 -9.05 5.94 26.06
N GLY A 52 -10.00 6.20 25.15
CA GLY A 52 -9.88 7.23 24.12
C GLY A 52 -9.07 6.85 22.86
N TRP A 53 -8.39 5.70 22.89
CA TRP A 53 -7.63 5.14 21.78
C TRP A 53 -8.32 3.91 21.18
N LEU A 54 -8.47 3.92 19.86
CA LEU A 54 -8.84 2.72 19.08
C LEU A 54 -7.67 2.37 18.15
N PRO A 55 -7.26 1.10 18.08
CA PRO A 55 -6.15 0.67 17.24
C PRO A 55 -6.44 0.83 15.74
N ILE A 56 -7.71 0.73 15.32
CA ILE A 56 -8.09 0.88 13.91
C ILE A 56 -9.11 2.02 13.75
N ARG A 57 -8.78 2.98 12.88
CA ARG A 57 -9.71 3.98 12.33
C ARG A 57 -10.14 3.54 10.94
N LEU A 58 -11.41 3.18 10.79
CA LEU A 58 -11.99 2.83 9.51
C LEU A 58 -12.69 4.06 8.92
N GLU A 59 -12.15 4.59 7.82
CA GLU A 59 -12.73 5.70 7.06
C GLU A 59 -13.44 5.12 5.85
N LEU A 60 -14.77 5.29 5.79
CA LEU A 60 -15.60 4.80 4.69
C LEU A 60 -16.06 5.97 3.81
N GLY A 61 -15.90 5.79 2.51
CA GLY A 61 -16.30 6.79 1.51
C GLY A 61 -15.12 7.61 1.00
N GLU A 62 -15.42 8.47 0.04
CA GLU A 62 -14.39 9.21 -0.68
C GLU A 62 -14.02 10.49 0.06
N SER A 63 -12.77 10.56 0.54
CA SER A 63 -12.18 11.79 1.04
C SER A 63 -10.75 11.91 0.56
N VAL A 64 -10.61 12.43 -0.66
CA VAL A 64 -9.30 12.70 -1.27
C VAL A 64 -8.41 13.53 -0.35
N ARG A 65 -8.99 14.53 0.35
CA ARG A 65 -8.23 15.36 1.30
C ARG A 65 -7.68 14.55 2.47
N LYS A 66 -8.50 13.69 3.11
CA LYS A 66 -8.03 12.87 4.23
C LYS A 66 -7.03 11.81 3.76
N ALA A 67 -7.29 11.16 2.63
CA ALA A 67 -6.38 10.17 2.06
C ALA A 67 -5.01 10.80 1.74
N MET A 68 -4.99 11.95 1.06
CA MET A 68 -3.76 12.68 0.76
C MET A 68 -3.03 13.14 2.02
N ALA A 69 -3.75 13.60 3.05
CA ALA A 69 -3.13 13.94 4.34
C ALA A 69 -2.47 12.72 5.00
N ALA A 70 -3.15 11.56 5.01
CA ALA A 70 -2.59 10.32 5.52
C ALA A 70 -1.37 9.85 4.71
N MET A 71 -1.43 9.92 3.38
CA MET A 71 -0.31 9.56 2.50
C MET A 71 0.92 10.45 2.72
N ARG A 72 0.73 11.72 3.05
CA ARG A 72 1.84 12.64 3.38
C ARG A 72 2.48 12.36 4.75
N SER A 73 1.80 11.65 5.64
CA SER A 73 2.17 11.60 7.06
C SER A 73 2.26 10.20 7.66
N PHE A 74 2.24 9.13 6.84
CA PHE A 74 2.34 7.77 7.37
C PHE A 74 3.76 7.45 7.83
N ASP A 75 3.88 6.71 8.94
CA ASP A 75 5.13 6.02 9.31
C ASP A 75 5.28 4.69 8.57
N VAL A 76 4.15 4.00 8.37
CA VAL A 76 4.07 2.74 7.61
C VAL A 76 2.89 2.76 6.66
N LEU A 77 3.12 2.49 5.39
CA LEU A 77 2.08 2.26 4.38
C LEU A 77 2.02 0.77 4.04
N VAL A 78 0.86 0.15 4.25
CA VAL A 78 0.66 -1.28 3.97
C VAL A 78 -0.14 -1.44 2.69
N VAL A 79 0.47 -2.07 1.69
CA VAL A 79 -0.13 -2.43 0.41
C VAL A 79 0.02 -3.94 0.22
N ASN A 80 -0.89 -4.70 0.84
CA ASN A 80 -0.84 -6.16 0.88
C ASN A 80 -1.89 -6.83 -0.02
N SER A 81 -2.19 -6.23 -1.17
CA SER A 81 -3.14 -6.79 -2.13
C SER A 81 -2.78 -8.23 -2.50
N VAL A 82 -3.79 -9.11 -2.64
CA VAL A 82 -3.56 -10.51 -3.04
C VAL A 82 -3.03 -10.60 -4.47
N TYR A 83 -3.63 -9.82 -5.38
CA TYR A 83 -3.14 -9.56 -6.74
C TYR A 83 -3.55 -8.14 -7.13
N ASP A 84 -2.63 -7.38 -7.70
CA ASP A 84 -2.89 -6.04 -8.23
C ASP A 84 -1.95 -5.76 -9.39
N GLY A 85 -2.49 -5.35 -10.54
CA GLY A 85 -1.70 -5.15 -11.75
C GLY A 85 -0.62 -4.07 -11.62
N LEU A 86 -0.80 -3.08 -10.74
CA LEU A 86 0.22 -2.07 -10.47
C LEU A 86 0.17 -1.53 -9.04
N ASN A 87 -1.01 -1.14 -8.56
CA ASN A 87 -1.21 -0.35 -7.34
C ASN A 87 -0.51 1.04 -7.34
N LEU A 88 -1.25 2.06 -7.76
CA LEU A 88 -0.75 3.45 -7.73
C LEU A 88 -0.59 4.02 -6.32
N VAL A 89 -1.34 3.51 -5.34
CA VAL A 89 -1.26 3.98 -3.94
C VAL A 89 0.15 3.80 -3.38
N ALA A 90 0.83 2.69 -3.71
CA ALA A 90 2.23 2.48 -3.34
C ALA A 90 3.15 3.56 -3.93
N LYS A 91 3.00 3.87 -5.22
CA LYS A 91 3.81 4.88 -5.92
C LYS A 91 3.53 6.30 -5.43
N GLU A 92 2.26 6.66 -5.29
CA GLU A 92 1.80 7.94 -4.74
C GLU A 92 2.32 8.14 -3.32
N GLY A 93 2.23 7.09 -2.48
CA GLY A 93 2.76 7.10 -1.12
C GLY A 93 4.25 7.43 -1.07
N ALA A 94 5.07 6.79 -1.93
CA ALA A 94 6.49 7.08 -2.02
C ALA A 94 6.76 8.54 -2.44
N LEU A 95 5.98 9.05 -3.39
CA LEU A 95 6.13 10.42 -3.89
C LEU A 95 5.79 11.49 -2.86
N VAL A 96 4.66 11.34 -2.13
CA VAL A 96 4.12 12.44 -1.32
C VAL A 96 4.48 12.39 0.15
N ASN A 97 4.97 11.25 0.67
CA ASN A 97 5.30 11.09 2.08
C ASN A 97 6.34 12.12 2.57
N ARG A 98 6.16 12.67 3.78
CA ARG A 98 7.05 13.71 4.35
C ARG A 98 7.70 13.29 5.67
N THR A 99 7.55 12.03 6.05
CA THR A 99 7.91 11.50 7.37
C THR A 99 8.94 10.36 7.27
N ASP A 100 9.57 10.20 6.10
CA ASP A 100 10.46 9.09 5.78
C ASP A 100 9.79 7.72 6.03
N GLY A 101 8.48 7.64 5.78
CA GLY A 101 7.68 6.44 6.02
C GLY A 101 8.11 5.25 5.16
N VAL A 102 7.92 4.05 5.70
CA VAL A 102 8.31 2.78 5.06
C VAL A 102 7.10 2.12 4.43
N ILE A 103 7.28 1.57 3.24
CA ILE A 103 6.22 0.83 2.53
C ILE A 103 6.41 -0.67 2.78
N VAL A 104 5.35 -1.33 3.24
CA VAL A 104 5.20 -2.78 3.28
C VAL A 104 4.38 -3.17 2.06
N LEU A 105 4.99 -3.88 1.11
CA LEU A 105 4.42 -4.12 -0.22
C LEU A 105 4.33 -5.61 -0.52
N SER A 106 3.18 -6.04 -1.01
CA SER A 106 3.01 -7.40 -1.49
C SER A 106 3.87 -7.67 -2.72
N GLU A 107 4.48 -8.86 -2.76
CA GLU A 107 5.19 -9.38 -3.94
C GLU A 107 4.28 -9.62 -5.16
N ASN A 108 2.95 -9.67 -4.97
CA ASN A 108 1.96 -9.91 -6.02
C ASN A 108 1.40 -8.61 -6.63
N VAL A 109 2.00 -7.47 -6.32
CA VAL A 109 1.60 -6.14 -6.80
C VAL A 109 2.56 -5.69 -7.89
N GLY A 110 2.08 -5.24 -9.05
CA GLY A 110 2.97 -4.84 -10.15
C GLY A 110 4.01 -3.77 -9.79
N ALA A 111 3.68 -2.82 -8.91
CA ALA A 111 4.67 -1.83 -8.43
C ALA A 111 5.83 -2.47 -7.64
N HIS A 112 5.69 -3.70 -7.16
CA HIS A 112 6.77 -4.44 -6.51
C HIS A 112 7.94 -4.70 -7.46
N GLU A 113 7.67 -4.97 -8.73
CA GLU A 113 8.72 -5.17 -9.74
C GLU A 113 9.71 -4.00 -9.80
N GLU A 114 9.20 -2.78 -9.59
CA GLU A 114 10.01 -1.55 -9.58
C GLU A 114 10.54 -1.22 -8.17
N LEU A 115 9.73 -1.41 -7.12
CA LEU A 115 10.01 -0.86 -5.79
C LEU A 115 10.67 -1.85 -4.82
N SER A 116 10.79 -3.14 -5.18
CA SER A 116 11.21 -4.24 -4.29
C SER A 116 12.50 -3.96 -3.49
N GLN A 117 13.47 -3.25 -4.06
CA GLN A 117 14.74 -2.91 -3.41
C GLN A 117 14.60 -1.91 -2.25
N HIS A 118 13.53 -1.13 -2.22
CA HIS A 118 13.34 -0.01 -1.29
C HIS A 118 12.18 -0.22 -0.31
N VAL A 119 11.42 -1.31 -0.45
CA VAL A 119 10.25 -1.63 0.38
C VAL A 119 10.48 -2.87 1.24
N LEU A 120 9.59 -3.12 2.19
CA LEU A 120 9.53 -4.40 2.89
C LEU A 120 8.56 -5.31 2.14
N SER A 121 9.12 -6.30 1.44
CA SER A 121 8.35 -7.25 0.64
C SER A 121 7.64 -8.26 1.53
N VAL A 122 6.38 -8.55 1.24
CA VAL A 122 5.59 -9.55 1.98
C VAL A 122 4.79 -10.45 1.03
N ASN A 123 4.62 -11.71 1.42
CA ASN A 123 3.60 -12.57 0.84
C ASN A 123 2.23 -12.18 1.43
N PRO A 124 1.20 -11.86 0.63
CA PRO A 124 -0.08 -11.36 1.15
C PRO A 124 -0.88 -12.42 1.93
N PHE A 125 -0.52 -13.70 1.81
CA PHE A 125 -1.12 -14.81 2.56
C PHE A 125 -0.42 -15.06 3.90
N ASP A 126 0.78 -14.53 4.11
CA ASP A 126 1.52 -14.65 5.37
C ASP A 126 1.23 -13.46 6.29
N ILE A 127 0.23 -13.66 7.15
CA ILE A 127 -0.22 -12.66 8.12
C ILE A 127 0.87 -12.38 9.17
N GLU A 128 1.67 -13.39 9.53
CA GLU A 128 2.73 -13.23 10.54
C GLU A 128 3.91 -12.44 9.96
N ALA A 129 4.35 -12.78 8.75
CA ALA A 129 5.37 -12.00 8.05
C ALA A 129 4.92 -10.55 7.83
N THR A 130 3.64 -10.32 7.50
CA THR A 130 3.10 -8.96 7.37
C THR A 130 3.17 -8.21 8.70
N ALA A 131 2.79 -8.84 9.82
CA ALA A 131 2.89 -8.22 11.14
C ALA A 131 4.35 -7.90 11.53
N ASN A 132 5.29 -8.81 11.24
CA ASN A 132 6.71 -8.61 11.49
C ASN A 132 7.28 -7.48 10.62
N ALA A 133 6.91 -7.39 9.35
CA ALA A 133 7.32 -6.31 8.46
C ALA A 133 6.77 -4.95 8.93
N MET A 134 5.52 -4.90 9.41
CA MET A 134 4.96 -3.70 10.03
C MET A 134 5.75 -3.29 11.29
N HIS A 135 6.07 -4.24 12.16
CA HIS A 135 6.89 -3.97 13.35
C HIS A 135 8.28 -3.45 12.96
N GLN A 136 8.95 -4.13 12.02
CA GLN A 136 10.26 -3.73 11.49
C GLN A 136 10.20 -2.29 10.96
N ALA A 137 9.20 -1.95 10.15
CA ALA A 137 9.01 -0.59 9.64
C ALA A 137 8.86 0.44 10.76
N ILE A 138 8.11 0.13 11.82
CA ILE A 138 7.91 1.04 12.96
C ILE A 138 9.24 1.33 13.67
N VAL A 139 9.99 0.29 14.03
CA VAL A 139 11.22 0.41 14.83
C VAL A 139 12.48 0.69 14.03
N MET A 140 12.38 0.73 12.69
CA MET A 140 13.49 1.00 11.79
C MET A 140 14.15 2.36 12.10
N GLY A 141 15.49 2.38 12.12
CA GLY A 141 16.27 3.59 12.34
C GLY A 141 16.05 4.63 11.24
N ILE A 142 16.14 5.92 11.59
CA ILE A 142 15.78 7.02 10.68
C ILE A 142 16.60 7.04 9.39
N GLU A 143 17.89 6.70 9.43
CA GLU A 143 18.73 6.68 8.24
C GLU A 143 18.33 5.59 7.24
N GLU A 144 17.93 4.41 7.73
CA GLU A 144 17.40 3.33 6.91
C GLU A 144 16.05 3.71 6.29
N LYS A 145 15.17 4.30 7.10
CA LYS A 145 13.86 4.82 6.69
C LYS A 145 14.01 5.82 5.53
N ARG A 146 14.86 6.82 5.72
CA ARG A 146 15.15 7.84 4.71
C ARG A 146 15.70 7.23 3.42
N ARG A 147 16.70 6.35 3.51
CA ARG A 147 17.30 5.70 2.33
C ARG A 147 16.27 4.93 1.52
N ARG A 148 15.38 4.18 2.18
CA ARG A 148 14.28 3.46 1.54
C ARG A 148 13.26 4.41 0.91
N ASN A 149 12.84 5.43 1.65
CA ASN A 149 11.86 6.40 1.17
C ASN A 149 12.35 7.16 -0.06
N GLU A 150 13.59 7.69 -0.01
CA GLU A 150 14.21 8.42 -1.12
C GLU A 150 14.45 7.53 -2.33
N GLY A 151 14.93 6.30 -2.13
CA GLY A 151 15.12 5.34 -3.21
C GLY A 151 13.80 4.98 -3.91
N ALA A 152 12.76 4.66 -3.15
CA ALA A 152 11.44 4.40 -3.71
C ALA A 152 10.89 5.63 -4.47
N ARG A 153 11.07 6.83 -3.92
CA ARG A 153 10.66 8.09 -4.58
C ARG A 153 11.39 8.30 -5.91
N GLU A 154 12.68 8.01 -5.96
CA GLU A 154 13.49 8.18 -7.17
C GLU A 154 13.10 7.21 -8.28
N VAL A 155 12.82 5.94 -7.93
CA VAL A 155 12.28 4.96 -8.87
C VAL A 155 10.98 5.47 -9.49
N VAL A 156 10.05 5.98 -8.67
CA VAL A 156 8.77 6.48 -9.19
C VAL A 156 8.95 7.72 -10.07
N ARG A 157 9.84 8.65 -9.71
CA ARG A 157 10.14 9.84 -10.54
C ARG A 157 10.74 9.46 -11.88
N THR A 158 11.60 8.44 -11.90
CA THR A 158 12.26 7.97 -13.12
C THR A 158 11.33 7.18 -14.03
N ASN A 159 10.33 6.50 -13.46
CA ASN A 159 9.34 5.69 -14.19
C ASN A 159 7.95 6.33 -14.15
N ASP A 160 7.86 7.58 -14.62
CA ASP A 160 6.61 8.32 -14.66
C ASP A 160 5.66 7.88 -15.79
N ILE A 161 4.46 8.47 -15.79
CA ILE A 161 3.42 8.17 -16.78
C ILE A 161 3.83 8.56 -18.21
N ALA A 162 4.60 9.65 -18.36
CA ALA A 162 5.05 10.10 -19.68
C ALA A 162 6.01 9.08 -20.30
N ARG A 163 6.93 8.55 -19.50
CA ARG A 163 7.82 7.46 -19.90
C ARG A 163 7.06 6.19 -20.24
N TRP A 164 6.06 5.82 -19.43
CA TRP A 164 5.22 4.65 -19.72
C TRP A 164 4.52 4.78 -21.08
N ILE A 165 3.83 5.90 -21.35
CA ILE A 165 3.14 6.14 -22.63
C ILE A 165 4.14 6.14 -23.79
N THR A 166 5.28 6.80 -23.63
CA THR A 166 6.31 6.91 -24.67
C THR A 166 6.82 5.53 -25.08
N ARG A 167 7.10 4.64 -24.11
CA ARG A 167 7.51 3.26 -24.39
C ARG A 167 6.45 2.49 -25.15
N GLN A 168 5.19 2.54 -24.70
CA GLN A 168 4.10 1.83 -25.39
C GLN A 168 3.94 2.29 -26.84
N VAL A 169 4.00 3.60 -27.10
CA VAL A 169 3.91 4.13 -28.46
C VAL A 169 5.11 3.74 -29.31
N GLN A 170 6.32 3.73 -28.73
CA GLN A 170 7.52 3.31 -29.43
C GLN A 170 7.45 1.83 -29.81
N ASP A 171 7.06 0.95 -28.89
CA ASP A 171 6.91 -0.49 -29.14
C ASP A 171 5.91 -0.75 -30.28
N ILE A 172 4.77 -0.04 -30.29
CA ILE A 172 3.78 -0.13 -31.37
C ILE A 172 4.35 0.32 -32.72
N ARG A 173 5.12 1.42 -32.74
CA ARG A 173 5.76 1.92 -33.97
C ARG A 173 6.77 0.92 -34.51
N ASP A 174 7.57 0.32 -33.64
CA ASP A 174 8.59 -0.64 -34.02
C ASP A 174 7.96 -1.92 -34.59
N LEU A 175 6.87 -2.40 -33.99
CA LEU A 175 6.08 -3.52 -34.52
C LEU A 175 5.44 -3.19 -35.88
N ALA A 176 4.92 -1.97 -36.06
CA ALA A 176 4.33 -1.54 -37.33
C ALA A 176 5.37 -1.31 -38.44
N ALA A 177 6.61 -0.98 -38.08
CA ALA A 177 7.72 -0.81 -39.01
C ALA A 177 8.41 -2.14 -39.38
N ALA A 178 8.18 -3.22 -38.62
CA ALA A 178 8.78 -4.52 -38.89
C ALA A 178 8.27 -5.10 -40.23
N PRO A 179 9.17 -5.49 -41.16
CA PRO A 179 8.80 -6.07 -42.44
C PRO A 179 8.28 -7.50 -42.24
N GLY A 180 6.97 -7.62 -42.03
CA GLY A 180 6.29 -8.91 -41.83
C GLY A 180 4.78 -8.81 -41.56
N LEU A 181 4.28 -7.64 -41.14
CA LEU A 181 2.84 -7.38 -40.92
C LEU A 181 2.13 -6.76 -42.14
N ARG A 182 2.82 -6.57 -43.27
CA ARG A 182 2.25 -6.15 -44.55
C ARG A 182 2.19 -7.31 -45.56
N ALA A 183 1.55 -8.41 -45.20
CA ALA A 183 1.07 -9.42 -46.15
C ALA A 183 0.10 -10.36 -45.44
N GLY A 184 -1.17 -10.32 -45.86
CA GLY A 184 -2.29 -11.08 -45.32
C GLY A 184 -3.59 -10.39 -45.68
#